data_AF-A0A7U5W851-F1
#
_entry.id   AF-A0A7U5W851-F1
#
_cell.length_a   1.000
_cell.length_b   1.000
_cell.length_c   1.000
_cell.angle_alpha   90.00
_cell.angle_beta   90.00
_cell.angle_gamma   90.00
#
_symmetry.space_group_name_H-M   'P 1'
#
loop_
_entity.id
_entity.type
_entity.pdbx_description
1 polymer ?
#
loop_
_entity_poly.entity_id
_entity_poly.type
_entity_poly.pdbx_seq_one_letter_code
_entity_poly.pdbx_strand_id
1 'polypeptide(L)'
;MTPLFELPKNILKENISEYKKVIELYVNKNFRELDNVVVTKKYDGSPQSYFGDEEWNFSAYLDARIVHKKHTVFSSFSDENLAREMKLICFSWLYISGHHRKGAVIKPTTLLARFSKLSQVYKFIEKNGFSSINDLSSNIVFLEFRNHLQSQNYQHAQVAAIYNTLTSIQRVSRYLPITFTIPPDQNSTKFSFELTGKNKEEGSNQFYAMPTRIMERIYGYCFNIIDEYYPYREALHELLHDLRENYVEGKR
;
A
#
# COMPACT_ATOMS: atom_id res chain seq x y z
N MET A 1 -11.81 -1.92 25.36
CA MET A 1 -12.09 -3.13 24.55
C MET A 1 -10.79 -3.85 24.32
N THR A 2 -10.52 -4.89 25.09
CA THR A 2 -9.43 -5.84 24.87
C THR A 2 -9.84 -6.78 23.72
N PRO A 3 -9.03 -6.95 22.67
CA PRO A 3 -9.36 -7.86 21.59
C PRO A 3 -9.42 -9.30 22.12
N LEU A 4 -10.50 -10.02 21.83
CA LEU A 4 -10.78 -11.40 22.28
C LEU A 4 -9.76 -12.46 21.79
N PHE A 5 -8.88 -12.10 20.85
CA PHE A 5 -7.80 -12.93 20.37
C PHE A 5 -6.49 -12.14 20.43
N GLU A 6 -5.82 -12.18 21.57
CA GLU A 6 -4.41 -11.79 21.65
C GLU A 6 -3.55 -12.96 21.18
N LEU A 7 -2.65 -12.69 20.22
CA LEU A 7 -1.63 -13.65 19.84
C LEU A 7 -0.84 -14.07 21.09
N PRO A 8 -0.60 -15.37 21.32
CA PRO A 8 0.17 -15.84 22.47
C PRO A 8 1.50 -15.08 22.58
N LYS A 9 1.80 -14.55 23.77
CA LYS A 9 3.00 -13.75 24.02
C LYS A 9 4.30 -14.48 23.68
N ASN A 10 4.29 -15.82 23.69
CA ASN A 10 5.43 -16.64 23.30
C ASN A 10 5.76 -16.54 21.81
N ILE A 11 4.76 -16.47 20.93
CA ILE A 11 4.95 -16.32 19.48
C ILE A 11 5.64 -14.99 19.17
N LEU A 12 5.27 -13.92 19.89
CA LEU A 12 5.92 -12.63 19.74
C LEU A 12 7.39 -12.66 20.17
N LYS A 13 7.74 -13.41 21.24
CA LYS A 13 9.12 -13.58 21.69
C LYS A 13 9.95 -14.42 20.72
N GLU A 14 9.39 -15.51 20.20
CA GLU A 14 10.02 -16.36 19.20
C GLU A 14 10.33 -15.59 17.92
N ASN A 15 9.35 -14.82 17.40
CA ASN A 15 9.52 -13.97 16.23
C ASN A 15 10.64 -12.91 16.40
N ILE A 16 10.75 -12.32 17.61
CA ILE A 16 11.83 -11.36 17.92
C ILE A 16 13.19 -12.06 17.97
N SER A 17 13.25 -13.29 18.49
CA SER A 17 14.48 -14.08 18.57
C SER A 17 14.97 -14.50 17.19
N GLU A 18 14.08 -14.99 16.33
CA GLU A 18 14.40 -15.34 14.94
C GLU A 18 14.86 -14.12 14.15
N TYR A 19 14.22 -12.97 14.36
CA TYR A 19 14.64 -11.73 13.74
C TYR A 19 16.06 -11.29 14.12
N LYS A 20 16.39 -11.30 15.43
CA LYS A 20 17.74 -10.94 15.89
C LYS A 20 18.80 -11.84 15.27
N LYS A 21 18.53 -13.15 15.20
CA LYS A 21 19.39 -14.12 14.53
C LYS A 21 19.61 -13.75 13.05
N VAL A 22 18.56 -13.38 12.32
CA VAL A 22 18.67 -12.96 10.91
C VAL A 22 19.56 -11.72 10.76
N ILE A 23 19.40 -10.70 11.61
CA ILE A 23 20.28 -9.52 11.58
C ILE A 23 21.72 -9.90 11.89
N GLU A 24 21.95 -10.69 12.94
CA GLU A 24 23.30 -11.10 13.35
C GLU A 24 24.00 -11.87 12.23
N LEU A 25 23.31 -12.81 11.59
CA LEU A 25 23.84 -13.54 10.43
C LEU A 25 24.16 -12.62 9.26
N TYR A 26 23.30 -11.63 8.98
CA TYR A 26 23.53 -10.65 7.93
C TYR A 26 24.75 -9.76 8.23
N VAL A 27 24.85 -9.21 9.44
CA VAL A 27 25.95 -8.33 9.87
C VAL A 27 27.29 -9.08 9.88
N ASN A 28 27.29 -10.33 10.34
CA ASN A 28 28.47 -11.19 10.35
C ASN A 28 28.81 -11.78 8.96
N LYS A 29 28.05 -11.43 7.92
CA LYS A 29 28.20 -11.96 6.54
C LYS A 29 28.14 -13.50 6.46
N ASN A 30 27.47 -14.15 7.41
CA ASN A 30 27.27 -15.60 7.40
C ASN A 30 26.08 -15.96 6.50
N PHE A 31 26.25 -15.72 5.19
CA PHE A 31 25.16 -15.84 4.23
C PHE A 31 24.67 -17.28 4.06
N ARG A 32 25.54 -18.28 4.21
CA ARG A 32 25.14 -19.70 4.13
C ARG A 32 24.11 -20.08 5.20
N GLU A 33 24.29 -19.61 6.43
CA GLU A 33 23.32 -19.86 7.49
C GLU A 33 22.08 -18.98 7.33
N LEU A 34 22.27 -17.73 6.89
CA LEU A 34 21.17 -16.82 6.62
C LEU A 34 20.21 -17.40 5.57
N ASP A 35 20.75 -17.95 4.49
CA ASP A 35 19.99 -18.48 3.36
C ASP A 35 19.09 -19.66 3.78
N ASN A 36 19.47 -20.41 4.82
CA ASN A 36 18.71 -21.53 5.37
C ASN A 36 17.61 -21.14 6.37
N VAL A 37 17.44 -19.85 6.68
CA VAL A 37 16.38 -19.41 7.60
C VAL A 37 15.02 -19.57 6.93
N VAL A 38 14.09 -20.24 7.62
CA VAL A 38 12.71 -20.44 7.13
C VAL A 38 11.95 -19.12 7.18
N VAL A 39 11.33 -18.74 6.06
CA VAL A 39 10.53 -17.51 5.95
C VAL A 39 9.04 -17.81 5.93
N THR A 40 8.62 -18.84 5.19
CA THR A 40 7.21 -19.25 5.09
C THR A 40 7.07 -20.75 5.32
N LYS A 41 5.89 -21.16 5.79
CA LYS A 41 5.52 -22.55 6.04
C LYS A 41 4.27 -22.92 5.24
N LYS A 42 4.10 -24.21 4.97
CA LYS A 42 2.88 -24.80 4.41
C LYS A 42 1.77 -24.91 5.47
N TYR A 43 0.58 -25.32 5.05
CA TYR A 43 -0.56 -25.57 5.94
C TYR A 43 -0.29 -26.66 7.00
N ASP A 44 0.58 -27.62 6.70
CA ASP A 44 1.02 -28.69 7.61
C ASP A 44 2.15 -28.24 8.57
N GLY A 45 2.60 -27.00 8.46
CA GLY A 45 3.70 -26.45 9.25
C GLY A 45 5.10 -26.76 8.72
N SER A 46 5.24 -27.52 7.63
CA SER A 46 6.55 -27.76 7.02
C SER A 46 7.13 -26.47 6.43
N PRO A 47 8.45 -26.31 6.39
CA PRO A 47 9.08 -25.20 5.64
C PRO A 47 8.61 -25.17 4.18
N GLN A 48 8.38 -23.97 3.65
CA GLN A 48 7.95 -23.74 2.26
C GLN A 48 8.92 -22.86 1.49
N SER A 49 9.40 -21.77 2.10
CA SER A 49 10.41 -20.89 1.51
C SER A 49 11.44 -20.50 2.55
N TYR A 50 12.67 -20.39 2.09
CA TYR A 50 13.85 -19.99 2.87
C TYR A 50 14.33 -18.62 2.43
N PHE A 51 15.13 -17.96 3.27
CA PHE A 51 15.62 -16.62 2.99
C PHE A 51 16.47 -16.58 1.71
N GLY A 52 17.27 -17.62 1.47
CA GLY A 52 18.13 -17.74 0.29
C GLY A 52 17.36 -17.91 -1.01
N ASP A 53 16.13 -18.41 -0.95
CA ASP A 53 15.33 -18.72 -2.14
C ASP A 53 15.11 -17.48 -3.01
N GLU A 54 15.11 -17.69 -4.33
CA GLU A 54 14.77 -16.66 -5.30
C GLU A 54 13.32 -16.20 -5.18
N GLU A 55 12.46 -17.04 -4.60
CA GLU A 55 11.03 -16.77 -4.46
C GLU A 55 10.51 -17.17 -3.09
N TRP A 56 9.74 -16.27 -2.46
CA TRP A 56 8.99 -16.61 -1.24
C TRP A 56 7.51 -16.81 -1.56
N ASN A 57 6.99 -17.97 -1.18
CA ASN A 57 5.63 -18.38 -1.44
C ASN A 57 4.76 -18.23 -0.19
N PHE A 58 3.70 -17.41 -0.31
CA PHE A 58 2.75 -17.10 0.76
C PHE A 58 1.37 -17.76 0.56
N SER A 59 1.26 -18.73 -0.35
CA SER A 59 -0.02 -19.39 -0.68
C SER A 59 -0.71 -20.05 0.51
N ALA A 60 0.04 -20.46 1.54
CA ALA A 60 -0.50 -21.01 2.78
C ALA A 60 -1.27 -19.98 3.64
N TYR A 61 -1.02 -18.69 3.41
CA TYR A 61 -1.59 -17.59 4.20
C TYR A 61 -2.60 -16.75 3.42
N LEU A 62 -2.88 -17.10 2.16
CA LEU A 62 -3.66 -16.32 1.22
C LEU A 62 -4.77 -17.16 0.61
N ASP A 63 -5.99 -16.62 0.61
CA ASP A 63 -7.11 -17.25 -0.10
C ASP A 63 -6.91 -17.09 -1.62
N ALA A 64 -6.76 -18.23 -2.28
CA ALA A 64 -6.58 -18.33 -3.72
C ALA A 64 -7.72 -17.72 -4.54
N ARG A 65 -8.93 -17.65 -3.98
CA ARG A 65 -10.11 -17.09 -4.66
C ARG A 65 -10.11 -15.56 -4.68
N ILE A 66 -9.35 -14.95 -3.75
CA ILE A 66 -9.35 -13.50 -3.53
C ILE A 66 -8.06 -12.88 -4.06
N VAL A 67 -6.94 -13.60 -3.99
CA VAL A 67 -5.61 -13.04 -4.27
C VAL A 67 -4.89 -13.85 -5.33
N HIS A 68 -4.63 -13.22 -6.48
CA HIS A 68 -3.90 -13.82 -7.59
C HIS A 68 -2.38 -13.90 -7.33
N LYS A 69 -1.78 -12.83 -6.81
CA LYS A 69 -0.34 -12.78 -6.54
C LYS A 69 -0.04 -13.35 -5.16
N LYS A 70 0.69 -14.46 -5.09
CA LYS A 70 1.00 -15.17 -3.82
C LYS A 70 2.49 -15.24 -3.52
N HIS A 71 3.32 -14.65 -4.39
CA HIS A 71 4.75 -14.88 -4.41
C HIS A 71 5.50 -13.54 -4.50
N THR A 72 6.66 -13.46 -3.84
CA THR A 72 7.65 -12.39 -4.04
C THR A 72 8.87 -12.98 -4.72
N VAL A 73 9.24 -12.44 -5.89
CA VAL A 73 10.32 -12.96 -6.74
C VAL A 73 11.51 -12.01 -6.71
N PHE A 74 12.61 -12.44 -6.11
CA PHE A 74 13.85 -11.68 -5.94
C PHE A 74 14.87 -11.93 -7.05
N SER A 75 14.70 -12.95 -7.89
CA SER A 75 15.58 -13.21 -9.04
C SER A 75 15.51 -12.15 -10.16
N SER A 76 14.68 -11.12 -10.00
CA SER A 76 14.61 -10.00 -10.94
C SER A 76 15.79 -9.03 -10.83
N PHE A 77 16.73 -9.24 -9.92
CA PHE A 77 17.90 -8.40 -9.68
C PHE A 77 19.17 -9.22 -9.97
N SER A 78 20.10 -8.61 -10.68
CA SER A 78 21.41 -9.20 -11.02
C SER A 78 22.40 -9.04 -9.86
N ASP A 79 22.29 -7.98 -9.06
CA ASP A 79 23.11 -7.81 -7.86
C ASP A 79 22.51 -8.57 -6.67
N GLU A 80 23.20 -9.63 -6.25
CA GLU A 80 22.83 -10.43 -5.08
C GLU A 80 22.79 -9.62 -3.78
N ASN A 81 23.63 -8.60 -3.62
CA ASN A 81 23.66 -7.77 -2.42
C ASN A 81 22.39 -6.93 -2.32
N LEU A 82 21.95 -6.34 -3.44
CA LEU A 82 20.68 -5.62 -3.52
C LEU A 82 19.50 -6.56 -3.26
N ALA A 83 19.50 -7.76 -3.85
CA ALA A 83 18.47 -8.76 -3.58
C ALA A 83 18.42 -9.15 -2.10
N ARG A 84 19.59 -9.34 -1.46
CA ARG A 84 19.70 -9.69 -0.04
C ARG A 84 19.28 -8.56 0.89
N GLU A 85 19.64 -7.32 0.58
CA GLU A 85 19.17 -6.13 1.29
C GLU A 85 17.64 -6.01 1.19
N MET A 86 17.09 -6.21 -0.01
CA MET A 86 15.66 -6.19 -0.24
C MET A 86 14.92 -7.30 0.53
N LYS A 87 15.47 -8.53 0.57
CA LYS A 87 14.95 -9.64 1.38
C LYS A 87 14.94 -9.29 2.86
N LEU A 88 16.00 -8.68 3.37
CA LEU A 88 16.10 -8.24 4.76
C LEU A 88 15.00 -7.23 5.12
N ILE A 89 14.74 -6.25 4.25
CA ILE A 89 13.63 -5.30 4.40
C ILE A 89 12.28 -6.03 4.40
N CYS A 90 12.05 -6.97 3.47
CA CYS A 90 10.80 -7.73 3.42
C CYS A 90 10.59 -8.59 4.67
N PHE A 91 11.65 -9.24 5.16
CA PHE A 91 11.63 -10.06 6.36
C PHE A 91 11.28 -9.22 7.59
N SER A 92 11.92 -8.07 7.78
CA SER A 92 11.61 -7.16 8.89
C SER A 92 10.17 -6.61 8.83
N TRP A 93 9.59 -6.48 7.64
CA TRP A 93 8.18 -6.14 7.48
C TRP A 93 7.22 -7.19 8.01
N LEU A 94 7.53 -8.47 7.82
CA LEU A 94 6.74 -9.56 8.36
C LEU A 94 6.80 -9.61 9.89
N TYR A 95 7.98 -9.47 10.49
CA TYR A 95 8.18 -9.85 11.89
C TYR A 95 8.17 -8.68 12.90
N ILE A 96 8.32 -7.42 12.47
CA ILE A 96 8.50 -6.28 13.40
C ILE A 96 7.51 -5.13 13.17
N SER A 97 7.17 -4.85 11.92
CA SER A 97 6.49 -3.58 11.58
C SER A 97 5.02 -3.77 11.24
N GLY A 98 4.30 -4.37 12.18
CA GLY A 98 2.87 -4.24 12.26
C GLY A 98 2.42 -2.83 12.63
N HIS A 99 1.14 -2.54 12.39
CA HIS A 99 0.55 -1.24 12.72
C HIS A 99 0.10 -1.28 14.19
N HIS A 100 0.44 -0.26 15.00
CA HIS A 100 0.08 -0.17 16.43
C HIS A 100 -1.40 -0.51 16.73
N ARG A 101 -2.32 -0.20 15.81
CA ARG A 101 -3.77 -0.44 15.95
C ARG A 101 -4.26 -1.79 15.37
N LYS A 102 -3.44 -2.50 14.59
CA LYS A 102 -3.83 -3.73 13.85
C LYS A 102 -2.96 -4.97 14.16
N GLY A 103 -2.04 -4.87 15.13
CA GLY A 103 -1.19 -5.97 15.58
C GLY A 103 0.29 -5.80 15.20
N ALA A 104 1.14 -6.67 15.74
CA ALA A 104 2.60 -6.61 15.61
C ALA A 104 3.13 -7.07 14.23
N VAL A 105 2.28 -7.66 13.39
CA VAL A 105 2.64 -8.29 12.10
C VAL A 105 1.75 -7.72 10.98
N ILE A 106 2.30 -7.59 9.77
CA ILE A 106 1.51 -7.21 8.58
C ILE A 106 0.87 -8.42 7.90
N LYS A 107 -0.25 -8.22 7.22
CA LYS A 107 -0.84 -9.26 6.37
C LYS A 107 0.08 -9.55 5.17
N PRO A 108 0.19 -10.80 4.70
CA PRO A 108 0.95 -11.14 3.50
C PRO A 108 0.53 -10.34 2.25
N THR A 109 -0.75 -10.02 2.11
CA THR A 109 -1.24 -9.12 1.03
C THR A 109 -0.63 -7.72 1.09
N THR A 110 -0.40 -7.20 2.29
CA THR A 110 0.25 -5.90 2.51
C THR A 110 1.74 -5.99 2.15
N LEU A 111 2.40 -7.09 2.50
CA LEU A 111 3.78 -7.34 2.08
C LEU A 111 3.88 -7.35 0.55
N LEU A 112 3.01 -8.10 -0.13
CA LEU A 112 3.04 -8.23 -1.59
C LEU A 112 2.80 -6.88 -2.30
N ALA A 113 1.92 -6.04 -1.76
CA ALA A 113 1.69 -4.69 -2.26
C ALA A 113 2.93 -3.79 -2.09
N ARG A 114 3.55 -3.82 -0.90
CA ARG A 114 4.80 -3.08 -0.62
C ARG A 114 5.96 -3.59 -1.46
N PHE A 115 6.11 -4.91 -1.58
CA PHE A 115 7.12 -5.57 -2.38
C PHE A 115 7.08 -5.07 -3.83
N SER A 116 5.90 -4.98 -4.43
CA SER A 116 5.76 -4.46 -5.80
C SER A 116 6.31 -3.05 -5.97
N LYS A 117 6.23 -2.19 -4.95
CA LYS A 117 6.77 -0.82 -4.98
C LYS A 117 8.24 -0.80 -4.63
N LEU A 118 8.65 -1.62 -3.67
CA LEU A 118 10.05 -1.84 -3.33
C LEU A 118 10.84 -2.31 -4.55
N SER A 119 10.31 -3.24 -5.33
CA SER A 119 10.96 -3.71 -6.57
C SER A 119 11.17 -2.58 -7.58
N GLN A 120 10.26 -1.60 -7.66
CA GLN A 120 10.44 -0.45 -8.56
C GLN A 120 11.59 0.45 -8.08
N VAL A 121 11.71 0.65 -6.77
CA VAL A 121 12.81 1.40 -6.16
C VAL A 121 14.14 0.69 -6.41
N TYR A 122 14.23 -0.62 -6.13
CA TYR A 122 15.46 -1.38 -6.33
C TYR A 122 15.88 -1.51 -7.79
N LYS A 123 14.93 -1.58 -8.73
CA LYS A 123 15.23 -1.52 -10.17
C LYS A 123 15.86 -0.19 -10.57
N PHE A 124 15.42 0.93 -9.96
CA PHE A 124 16.07 2.22 -10.16
C PHE A 124 17.50 2.23 -9.59
N ILE A 125 17.69 1.71 -8.38
CA ILE A 125 19.00 1.63 -7.72
C ILE A 125 19.98 0.85 -8.60
N GLU A 126 19.61 -0.38 -8.99
CA GLU A 126 20.43 -1.26 -9.82
C GLU A 126 20.73 -0.65 -11.19
N LYS A 127 19.72 -0.07 -11.86
CA LYS A 127 19.90 0.52 -13.20
C LYS A 127 20.90 1.68 -13.22
N ASN A 128 20.98 2.45 -12.13
CA ASN A 128 21.91 3.58 -12.03
C ASN A 128 23.25 3.20 -11.37
N GLY A 129 23.48 1.91 -11.10
CA GLY A 129 24.74 1.42 -10.52
C GLY A 129 24.92 1.75 -9.03
N PHE A 130 23.83 2.05 -8.32
CA PHE A 130 23.85 2.23 -6.88
C PHE A 130 23.90 0.87 -6.16
N SER A 131 24.46 0.86 -4.95
CA SER A 131 24.80 -0.38 -4.24
C SER A 131 23.88 -0.70 -3.07
N SER A 132 23.09 0.28 -2.62
CA SER A 132 22.19 0.16 -1.48
C SER A 132 21.05 1.15 -1.58
N ILE A 133 19.94 0.86 -0.90
CA ILE A 133 18.88 1.85 -0.66
C ILE A 133 19.36 3.09 0.09
N ASN A 134 20.47 2.99 0.83
CA ASN A 134 21.05 4.14 1.54
C ASN A 134 21.44 5.27 0.59
N ASP A 135 21.80 4.95 -0.66
CA ASP A 135 22.21 5.92 -1.68
C ASP A 135 21.08 6.93 -1.96
N LEU A 136 19.81 6.51 -1.84
CA LEU A 136 18.64 7.39 -1.95
C LEU A 136 18.49 8.41 -0.82
N SER A 137 19.27 8.30 0.26
CA SER A 137 19.29 9.31 1.33
C SER A 137 20.03 10.58 0.90
N SER A 138 20.86 10.51 -0.14
CA SER A 138 21.48 11.68 -0.76
C SER A 138 20.44 12.51 -1.51
N ASN A 139 20.40 13.82 -1.27
CA ASN A 139 19.47 14.73 -1.95
C ASN A 139 19.61 14.69 -3.47
N ILE A 140 20.84 14.52 -3.98
CA ILE A 140 21.12 14.47 -5.42
C ILE A 140 20.50 13.19 -6.02
N VAL A 141 20.78 12.04 -5.42
CA VAL A 141 20.26 10.74 -5.88
C VAL A 141 18.73 10.69 -5.71
N PHE A 142 18.19 11.28 -4.65
CA PHE A 142 16.75 11.38 -4.45
C PHE A 142 16.09 12.26 -5.51
N LEU A 143 16.74 13.33 -5.97
CA LEU A 143 16.25 14.15 -7.07
C LEU A 143 16.26 13.38 -8.40
N GLU A 144 17.32 12.61 -8.68
CA GLU A 144 17.37 11.71 -9.84
C GLU A 144 16.23 10.69 -9.80
N PHE A 145 15.96 10.12 -8.63
CA PHE A 145 14.84 9.22 -8.41
C PHE A 145 13.49 9.90 -8.68
N ARG A 146 13.30 11.14 -8.22
CA ARG A 146 12.10 11.93 -8.52
C ARG A 146 11.92 12.13 -10.02
N ASN A 147 12.97 12.53 -10.72
CA ASN A 147 12.95 12.70 -12.19
C ASN A 147 12.64 11.39 -12.90
N HIS A 148 13.21 10.27 -12.42
CA HIS A 148 12.87 8.95 -12.93
C HIS A 148 11.39 8.64 -12.75
N LEU A 149 10.82 8.82 -11.55
CA LEU A 149 9.39 8.59 -11.31
C LEU A 149 8.49 9.47 -12.18
N GLN A 150 8.87 10.73 -12.41
CA GLN A 150 8.16 11.64 -13.31
C GLN A 150 8.18 11.14 -14.76
N SER A 151 9.32 10.61 -15.22
CA SER A 151 9.44 10.04 -16.58
C SER A 151 8.56 8.81 -16.82
N GLN A 152 8.18 8.09 -15.77
CA GLN A 152 7.32 6.91 -15.87
C GLN A 152 5.83 7.24 -16.03
N ASN A 153 5.43 8.53 -15.93
CA ASN A 153 4.05 8.99 -16.06
C ASN A 153 3.07 8.22 -15.15
N TYR A 154 3.49 7.92 -13.92
CA TYR A 154 2.67 7.20 -12.95
C TYR A 154 1.49 8.03 -12.46
N GLN A 155 0.39 7.35 -12.13
CA GLN A 155 -0.76 7.96 -11.47
C GLN A 155 -0.39 8.41 -10.05
N HIS A 156 -1.05 9.48 -9.56
CA HIS A 156 -0.87 10.02 -8.22
C HIS A 156 -0.91 8.94 -7.12
N ALA A 157 -1.88 8.02 -7.17
CA ALA A 157 -2.00 6.94 -6.19
C ALA A 157 -0.78 5.99 -6.19
N GLN A 158 -0.17 5.76 -7.36
CA GLN A 158 1.01 4.90 -7.47
C GLN A 158 2.24 5.57 -6.88
N VAL A 159 2.45 6.85 -7.19
CA VAL A 159 3.54 7.66 -6.62
C VAL A 159 3.41 7.74 -5.09
N ALA A 160 2.19 7.94 -4.58
CA ALA A 160 1.92 7.96 -3.15
C ALA A 160 2.25 6.61 -2.49
N ALA A 161 1.93 5.50 -3.16
CA ALA A 161 2.24 4.15 -2.67
C ALA A 161 3.76 3.88 -2.64
N ILE A 162 4.51 4.39 -3.62
CA ILE A 162 5.98 4.32 -3.62
C ILE A 162 6.54 5.11 -2.43
N TYR A 163 6.11 6.36 -2.26
CA TYR A 163 6.56 7.19 -1.14
C TYR A 163 6.24 6.56 0.22
N ASN A 164 5.02 6.05 0.40
CA ASN A 164 4.63 5.33 1.62
C ASN A 164 5.48 4.09 1.88
N THR A 165 5.94 3.41 0.82
CA THR A 165 6.86 2.28 0.93
C THR A 165 8.20 2.76 1.45
N LEU A 166 8.78 3.83 0.88
CA LEU A 166 10.02 4.44 1.40
C LEU A 166 9.87 4.83 2.88
N THR A 167 8.78 5.50 3.26
CA THR A 167 8.56 5.87 4.67
C THR A 167 8.48 4.62 5.57
N SER A 168 7.93 3.52 5.07
CA SER A 168 7.91 2.23 5.77
C SER A 168 9.32 1.65 5.95
N ILE A 169 10.22 1.85 4.97
CA ILE A 169 11.63 1.44 5.08
C ILE A 169 12.32 2.28 6.14
N GLN A 170 12.16 3.61 6.11
CA GLN A 170 12.77 4.52 7.09
C GLN A 170 12.32 4.24 8.54
N ARG A 171 11.11 3.70 8.75
CA ARG A 171 10.68 3.28 10.09
C ARG A 171 11.42 2.05 10.58
N VAL A 172 11.75 1.15 9.66
CA VAL A 172 12.34 -0.15 9.96
C VAL A 172 13.87 -0.15 9.88
N SER A 173 14.45 0.84 9.20
CA SER A 173 15.90 1.08 9.14
C SER A 173 16.52 1.17 10.54
N ARG A 174 15.77 1.66 11.55
CA ARG A 174 16.21 1.68 12.96
C ARG A 174 16.55 0.31 13.55
N TYR A 175 16.00 -0.76 12.98
CA TYR A 175 16.23 -2.14 13.42
C TYR A 175 17.16 -2.88 12.45
N LEU A 176 17.42 -2.32 11.27
CA LEU A 176 18.24 -2.95 10.24
C LEU A 176 19.64 -2.32 10.22
N PRO A 177 20.65 -3.05 9.70
CA PRO A 177 21.98 -2.49 9.41
C PRO A 177 21.93 -1.61 8.14
N ILE A 178 20.94 -0.72 8.03
CA ILE A 178 20.64 0.12 6.88
C ILE A 178 20.39 1.54 7.39
N THR A 179 21.10 2.53 6.86
CA THR A 179 20.95 3.95 7.23
C THR A 179 20.17 4.68 6.14
N PHE A 180 18.85 4.51 6.15
CA PHE A 180 17.96 5.13 5.17
C PHE A 180 17.14 6.27 5.77
N THR A 181 17.22 7.45 5.16
CA THR A 181 16.46 8.64 5.55
C THR A 181 15.92 9.36 4.33
N ILE A 182 14.62 9.67 4.33
CA ILE A 182 13.99 10.50 3.30
C ILE A 182 14.17 11.97 3.67
N PRO A 183 14.35 12.87 2.68
CA PRO A 183 14.37 14.31 2.93
C PRO A 183 13.16 14.78 3.77
N PRO A 184 13.37 15.65 4.77
CA PRO A 184 12.31 16.15 5.65
C PRO A 184 11.26 16.99 4.88
N ASP A 185 10.12 17.25 5.52
CA ASP A 185 9.06 18.17 5.06
C ASP A 185 8.19 17.72 3.87
N GLN A 186 8.15 16.41 3.66
CA GLN A 186 7.37 15.77 2.61
C GLN A 186 6.37 14.79 3.23
N ASN A 187 5.16 14.75 2.67
CA ASN A 187 4.17 13.71 2.94
C ASN A 187 3.77 13.07 1.60
N SER A 188 3.14 11.89 1.64
CA SER A 188 2.83 11.15 0.41
C SER A 188 1.98 11.94 -0.58
N THR A 189 1.08 12.79 -0.09
CA THR A 189 0.18 13.60 -0.92
C THR A 189 0.96 14.73 -1.60
N LYS A 190 1.73 15.50 -0.83
CA LYS A 190 2.57 16.59 -1.33
C LYS A 190 3.60 16.07 -2.33
N PHE A 191 4.29 14.98 -2.00
CA PHE A 191 5.25 14.34 -2.91
C PHE A 191 4.58 13.93 -4.23
N SER A 192 3.42 13.29 -4.17
CA SER A 192 2.72 12.83 -5.37
C SER A 192 2.20 13.98 -6.23
N PHE A 193 1.70 15.04 -5.58
CA PHE A 193 1.26 16.25 -6.27
C PHE A 193 2.44 16.96 -6.97
N GLU A 194 3.58 17.13 -6.29
CA GLU A 194 4.79 17.73 -6.88
C GLU A 194 5.27 16.98 -8.13
N LEU A 195 5.18 15.64 -8.14
CA LEU A 195 5.62 14.84 -9.27
C LEU A 195 4.60 14.75 -10.42
N THR A 196 3.30 14.73 -10.10
CA THR A 196 2.26 14.43 -11.12
C THR A 196 1.45 15.65 -11.55
N GLY A 197 1.50 16.74 -10.78
CA GLY A 197 0.66 17.92 -10.98
C GLY A 197 -0.84 17.68 -10.79
N LYS A 198 -1.23 16.50 -10.30
CA LYS A 198 -2.63 16.06 -10.18
C LYS A 198 -3.02 15.87 -8.73
N ASN A 199 -4.25 16.24 -8.40
CA ASN A 199 -4.82 15.89 -7.11
C ASN A 199 -5.25 14.42 -7.07
N LYS A 200 -5.41 13.88 -5.86
CA LYS A 200 -5.86 12.50 -5.65
C LYS A 200 -7.17 12.20 -6.40
N GLU A 201 -8.08 13.16 -6.42
CA GLU A 201 -9.44 13.04 -6.98
C GLU A 201 -9.43 13.00 -8.52
N GLU A 202 -8.56 13.77 -9.16
CA GLU A 202 -8.42 13.82 -10.62
C GLU A 202 -7.92 12.48 -11.22
N GLY A 203 -7.21 11.68 -10.43
CA GLY A 203 -6.73 10.35 -10.82
C GLY A 203 -7.62 9.19 -10.37
N SER A 204 -8.67 9.46 -9.58
CA SER A 204 -9.52 8.43 -8.96
C SER A 204 -10.98 8.54 -9.38
N ASN A 205 -11.25 8.96 -10.62
CA ASN A 205 -12.57 8.83 -11.23
C ASN A 205 -12.93 7.34 -11.38
N GLN A 206 -13.16 6.65 -10.26
CA GLN A 206 -14.11 5.56 -10.22
C GLN A 206 -15.46 6.19 -10.52
N PHE A 207 -15.79 6.27 -11.80
CA PHE A 207 -17.19 6.29 -12.19
C PHE A 207 -17.77 5.01 -11.60
N TYR A 208 -18.47 5.11 -10.46
CA TYR A 208 -19.31 4.01 -10.02
C TYR A 208 -20.30 3.81 -11.16
N ALA A 209 -20.08 2.78 -11.96
CA ALA A 209 -21.04 2.35 -12.96
C ALA A 209 -22.29 1.96 -12.18
N MET A 210 -23.27 2.85 -12.15
CA MET A 210 -24.56 2.55 -11.55
C MET A 210 -25.11 1.33 -12.31
N PRO A 211 -25.41 0.21 -11.64
CA PRO A 211 -26.00 -0.94 -12.32
C PRO A 211 -27.25 -0.50 -13.07
N THR A 212 -27.40 -0.92 -14.32
CA THR A 212 -28.49 -0.48 -15.22
C THR A 212 -29.86 -0.59 -14.54
N ARG A 213 -30.09 -1.67 -13.81
CA ARG A 213 -31.35 -1.90 -13.06
C ARG A 213 -31.63 -0.83 -11.99
N ILE A 214 -30.60 -0.31 -11.33
CA ILE A 214 -30.76 0.76 -10.32
C ILE A 214 -31.02 2.08 -11.03
N MET A 215 -30.30 2.35 -12.11
CA MET A 215 -30.47 3.53 -12.96
C MET A 215 -31.89 3.62 -13.52
N GLU A 216 -32.39 2.53 -14.11
CA GLU A 216 -33.74 2.45 -14.68
C GLU A 216 -34.82 2.68 -13.61
N ARG A 217 -34.63 2.18 -12.39
CA ARG A 217 -35.59 2.42 -11.29
C ARG A 217 -35.61 3.88 -10.85
N ILE A 218 -34.44 4.49 -10.70
CA ILE A 218 -34.33 5.88 -10.25
C ILE A 218 -34.87 6.81 -11.33
N TYR A 219 -34.39 6.69 -12.57
CA TYR A 219 -34.85 7.54 -13.65
C TYR A 219 -36.29 7.26 -14.04
N GLY A 220 -36.73 6.01 -14.04
CA GLY A 220 -38.14 5.67 -14.27
C GLY A 220 -39.06 6.31 -13.23
N TYR A 221 -38.68 6.28 -11.95
CA TYR A 221 -39.44 6.98 -10.90
C TYR A 221 -39.47 8.49 -11.12
N CYS A 222 -38.32 9.12 -11.41
CA CYS A 222 -38.25 10.55 -11.68
C CYS A 222 -39.08 10.95 -12.91
N PHE A 223 -39.00 10.18 -14.00
CA PHE A 223 -39.79 10.43 -15.20
C PHE A 223 -41.28 10.25 -14.95
N ASN A 224 -41.70 9.22 -14.23
CA ASN A 224 -43.10 9.03 -13.88
C ASN A 224 -43.65 10.21 -13.06
N ILE A 225 -42.89 10.72 -12.10
CA ILE A 225 -43.28 11.94 -11.36
C ILE A 225 -43.38 13.13 -12.31
N ILE A 226 -42.38 13.33 -13.16
CA ILE A 226 -42.42 14.46 -14.10
C ILE A 226 -43.64 14.31 -15.01
N ASP A 227 -43.87 13.17 -15.63
CA ASP A 227 -44.98 12.95 -16.55
C ASP A 227 -46.35 13.09 -15.86
N GLU A 228 -46.48 12.65 -14.61
CA GLU A 228 -47.71 12.78 -13.82
C GLU A 228 -48.03 14.24 -13.47
N TYR A 229 -47.01 15.02 -13.07
CA TYR A 229 -47.23 16.38 -12.53
C TYR A 229 -46.96 17.51 -13.54
N TYR A 230 -46.27 17.24 -14.65
CA TYR A 230 -45.96 18.23 -15.67
C TYR A 230 -47.20 18.88 -16.31
N PRO A 231 -48.31 18.16 -16.57
CA PRO A 231 -49.54 18.78 -17.03
C PRO A 231 -50.09 19.85 -16.07
N TYR A 232 -49.81 19.73 -14.76
CA TYR A 232 -50.28 20.62 -13.72
C TYR A 232 -49.24 21.67 -13.29
N ARG A 233 -48.15 21.82 -14.04
CA ARG A 233 -47.00 22.67 -13.65
C ARG A 233 -47.38 24.12 -13.31
N GLU A 234 -48.36 24.70 -14.02
CA GLU A 234 -48.78 26.09 -13.81
C GLU A 234 -49.58 26.21 -12.50
N ALA A 235 -50.54 25.33 -12.27
CA ALA A 235 -51.30 25.27 -11.02
C ALA A 235 -50.41 24.96 -9.80
N LEU A 236 -49.41 24.08 -9.96
CA LEU A 236 -48.41 23.81 -8.92
C LEU A 236 -47.53 25.03 -8.65
N HIS A 237 -47.22 25.82 -9.67
CA HIS A 237 -46.44 27.04 -9.53
C HIS A 237 -47.22 28.14 -8.80
N GLU A 238 -48.48 28.33 -9.16
CA GLU A 238 -49.40 29.25 -8.47
C GLU A 238 -49.60 28.85 -7.01
N LEU A 239 -49.87 27.57 -6.72
CA LEU A 239 -49.97 27.07 -5.34
C LEU A 239 -48.70 27.34 -4.53
N LEU A 240 -47.52 27.14 -5.11
CA LEU A 240 -46.23 27.43 -4.47
C LEU A 240 -46.05 28.93 -4.20
N HIS A 241 -46.53 29.79 -5.09
CA HIS A 241 -46.54 31.23 -4.93
C HIS A 241 -47.43 31.63 -3.75
N ASP A 242 -48.68 31.17 -3.74
CA ASP A 242 -49.66 31.46 -2.69
C ASP A 242 -49.19 30.97 -1.31
N LEU A 243 -48.64 29.76 -1.22
CA LEU A 243 -48.07 29.23 0.03
C LEU A 243 -46.93 30.11 0.55
N ARG A 244 -46.13 30.67 -0.36
CA ARG A 244 -45.01 31.54 0.00
C ARG A 244 -45.49 32.92 0.45
N GLU A 245 -46.49 33.50 -0.21
CA GLU A 245 -47.11 34.75 0.23
C GLU A 245 -47.74 34.60 1.61
N ASN A 246 -48.54 33.56 1.83
CA ASN A 246 -49.13 33.25 3.14
C ASN A 246 -48.08 33.10 4.24
N TYR A 247 -46.95 32.45 3.94
CA TYR A 247 -45.84 32.31 4.89
C TYR A 247 -45.16 33.66 5.22
N VAL A 248 -45.04 34.56 4.23
CA VAL A 248 -44.48 35.91 4.44
C VAL A 248 -45.45 36.78 5.23
N GLU A 249 -46.74 36.69 4.97
CA GLU A 249 -47.78 37.39 5.73
C GLU A 249 -47.87 36.90 7.17
N GLY A 250 -47.85 35.57 7.40
CA GLY A 250 -47.86 35.00 8.75
C GLY A 250 -46.59 35.28 9.58
N LYS A 251 -45.55 35.85 8.98
CA LYS A 251 -44.36 36.36 9.68
C LYS A 251 -44.46 37.82 10.12
N ARG A 252 -45.40 38.58 9.57
CA ARG A 252 -45.67 39.98 9.96
C ARG A 252 -46.54 40.02 11.21
#